data_AF-A0A537A5H1-F1
#
_entry.id   AF-A0A537A5H1-F1
#
_cell.length_a   1.000
_cell.length_b   1.000
_cell.length_c   1.000
_cell.angle_alpha   90.00
_cell.angle_beta   90.00
_cell.angle_gamma   90.00
#
_symmetry.space_group_name_H-M   'P 1'
#
loop_
_entity.id
_entity.type
_entity.pdbx_description
1 polymer ?
#
loop_
_entity_poly.entity_id
_entity_poly.type
_entity_poly.pdbx_seq_one_letter_code
_entity_poly.pdbx_strand_id
1 'polypeptide(L)'
;MSPRTCAPLLAAILLLAGPAQAQLTIEIIGGGANQIPIAVLPFAGESALPQSITEIVEQDLSRSGRFRAIFVGGVSPPPTESAQVNFPEWKSRLADALVIGQAQRLPDGKLEVRFRLLDVLKQSQIGGIAFTLTAAQTRLTAHKIADFIYEKMTGERGVFSTRIAYIVKQGTRHELRVADADGQNAQSILISPEPIMSPAWAPDGARMAYVSFQNKKPILFVQNLTASKQPAPVANYRGSNSAPAWSPDGKQLAAVLTKDGTSQIYLMSPDGTNLRRLTFSQAI
;
A
#
# COMPACT_ATOMS: atom_id res chain seq x y z
N MET A 1 -60.00 -33.99 -4.31
CA MET A 1 -58.57 -34.35 -4.22
C MET A 1 -57.80 -33.36 -5.09
N SER A 2 -57.11 -32.39 -4.50
CA SER A 2 -56.29 -31.40 -5.19
C SER A 2 -54.84 -31.48 -4.69
N PRO A 3 -53.82 -31.51 -5.57
CA PRO A 3 -52.43 -31.44 -5.15
C PRO A 3 -52.01 -29.98 -4.96
N ARG A 4 -51.27 -29.73 -3.89
CA ARG A 4 -50.68 -28.43 -3.52
C ARG A 4 -49.43 -28.18 -4.37
N THR A 5 -49.38 -27.06 -5.08
CA THR A 5 -48.18 -26.53 -5.75
C THR A 5 -47.43 -25.61 -4.79
N CYS A 6 -46.33 -26.10 -4.20
CA CYS A 6 -45.34 -25.32 -3.47
C CYS A 6 -44.14 -25.09 -4.41
N ALA A 7 -44.13 -24.00 -5.17
CA ALA A 7 -43.05 -23.76 -6.14
C ALA A 7 -42.67 -22.30 -6.51
N PRO A 8 -43.22 -21.20 -5.94
CA PRO A 8 -42.74 -19.87 -6.36
C PRO A 8 -41.63 -19.28 -5.46
N LEU A 9 -41.37 -19.82 -4.27
CA LEU A 9 -40.51 -19.13 -3.30
C LEU A 9 -39.00 -19.26 -3.57
N LEU A 10 -38.54 -20.31 -4.27
CA LEU A 10 -37.11 -20.53 -4.51
C LEU A 10 -36.53 -19.64 -5.62
N ALA A 11 -37.35 -19.16 -6.56
CA ALA A 11 -36.90 -18.37 -7.71
C ALA A 11 -36.60 -16.91 -7.36
N ALA A 12 -37.21 -16.37 -6.29
CA ALA A 12 -37.05 -14.97 -5.90
C ALA A 12 -35.72 -14.67 -5.17
N ILE A 13 -35.06 -15.70 -4.59
CA ILE A 13 -33.82 -15.52 -3.81
C ILE A 13 -32.58 -15.44 -4.72
N LEU A 14 -32.65 -15.94 -5.95
CA LEU A 14 -31.52 -15.93 -6.90
C LEU A 14 -31.28 -14.58 -7.59
N LEU A 15 -32.18 -13.60 -7.43
CA LEU A 15 -32.10 -12.29 -8.10
C LEU A 15 -31.49 -11.17 -7.24
N LEU A 16 -31.03 -11.47 -6.02
CA LEU A 16 -30.41 -10.51 -5.10
C LEU A 16 -28.87 -10.62 -5.04
N ALA A 17 -28.24 -11.31 -5.99
CA ALA A 17 -26.78 -11.33 -6.09
C ALA A 17 -26.28 -9.96 -6.63
N GLY A 18 -25.90 -9.07 -5.72
CA GLY A 18 -25.20 -7.83 -6.06
C GLY A 18 -23.86 -8.10 -6.74
N PRO A 19 -23.29 -7.13 -7.48
CA PRO A 19 -22.01 -7.31 -8.14
C PRO A 19 -20.92 -7.58 -7.10
N ALA A 20 -20.28 -8.75 -7.18
CA ALA A 20 -19.08 -9.05 -6.41
C ALA A 20 -17.95 -8.15 -6.93
N GLN A 21 -17.61 -7.11 -6.17
CA GLN A 21 -16.40 -6.33 -6.39
C GLN A 21 -15.22 -7.18 -5.94
N ALA A 22 -14.42 -7.66 -6.89
CA ALA A 22 -13.14 -8.30 -6.59
C ALA A 22 -12.14 -7.22 -6.16
N GLN A 23 -12.26 -6.79 -4.91
CA GLN A 23 -11.26 -5.95 -4.26
C GLN A 23 -10.12 -6.84 -3.78
N LEU A 24 -8.87 -6.40 -4.00
CA LEU A 24 -7.71 -7.09 -3.47
C LEU A 24 -7.84 -7.16 -1.94
N THR A 25 -7.97 -8.36 -1.40
CA THR A 25 -7.97 -8.63 0.03
C THR A 25 -6.66 -9.33 0.39
N ILE A 26 -6.02 -8.86 1.45
CA ILE A 26 -4.79 -9.47 1.97
C ILE A 26 -5.21 -10.38 3.12
N GLU A 27 -5.03 -11.69 2.93
CA GLU A 27 -5.24 -12.70 3.97
C GLU A 27 -3.89 -13.20 4.51
N ILE A 28 -3.77 -13.30 5.84
CA ILE A 28 -2.56 -13.81 6.50
C ILE A 28 -2.75 -15.31 6.74
N ILE A 29 -1.88 -16.14 6.16
CA ILE A 29 -1.85 -17.59 6.41
C ILE A 29 -0.54 -17.91 7.14
N GLY A 30 -0.63 -18.31 8.43
CA GLY A 30 0.51 -18.83 9.21
C GLY A 30 1.32 -17.81 10.02
N GLY A 31 0.70 -17.14 11.00
CA GLY A 31 1.41 -16.24 11.94
C GLY A 31 2.35 -17.00 12.91
N GLY A 32 3.62 -16.61 12.94
CA GLY A 32 4.68 -17.24 13.76
C GLY A 32 4.60 -16.95 15.27
N ALA A 33 5.24 -17.82 16.05
CA ALA A 33 5.04 -18.01 17.50
C ALA A 33 5.48 -16.88 18.46
N ASN A 34 5.89 -15.70 18.00
CA ASN A 34 6.29 -14.57 18.87
C ASN A 34 5.76 -13.23 18.33
N GLN A 35 4.50 -12.92 18.63
CA GLN A 35 3.89 -11.62 18.34
C GLN A 35 4.04 -10.67 19.52
N ILE A 36 4.37 -9.40 19.25
CA ILE A 36 4.42 -8.32 20.25
C ILE A 36 2.99 -7.91 20.59
N PRO A 37 2.52 -8.11 21.84
CA PRO A 37 1.22 -7.64 22.27
C PRO A 37 1.19 -6.12 22.36
N ILE A 38 0.34 -5.48 21.58
CA ILE A 38 0.23 -4.01 21.54
C ILE A 38 -1.22 -3.57 21.68
N ALA A 39 -1.44 -2.58 22.54
CA ALA A 39 -2.71 -1.89 22.67
C ALA A 39 -2.65 -0.57 21.89
N VAL A 40 -3.56 -0.37 20.95
CA VAL A 40 -3.71 0.91 20.22
C VAL A 40 -5.01 1.55 20.68
N LEU A 41 -4.92 2.55 21.56
CA LEU A 41 -6.10 3.24 22.06
C LEU A 41 -6.71 4.15 20.99
N PRO A 42 -8.05 4.35 20.98
CA PRO A 42 -8.67 5.37 20.16
C PRO A 42 -8.04 6.74 20.40
N PHE A 43 -7.62 7.41 19.33
CA PHE A 43 -7.02 8.72 19.45
C PHE A 43 -8.09 9.74 19.86
N ALA A 44 -7.81 10.53 20.89
CA ALA A 44 -8.74 11.56 21.34
C ALA A 44 -9.04 12.54 20.20
N GLY A 45 -10.33 12.78 19.91
CA GLY A 45 -10.74 13.71 18.84
C GLY A 45 -10.62 13.16 17.41
N GLU A 46 -10.26 11.88 17.21
CA GLU A 46 -10.12 11.31 15.86
C GLU A 46 -11.43 11.22 15.08
N SER A 47 -12.59 11.31 15.75
CA SER A 47 -13.90 11.40 15.09
C SER A 47 -14.07 12.64 14.22
N ALA A 48 -13.20 13.65 14.37
CA ALA A 48 -13.17 14.83 13.51
C ALA A 48 -12.46 14.58 12.16
N LEU A 49 -11.77 13.44 12.03
CA LEU A 49 -11.02 13.02 10.84
C LEU A 49 -11.92 12.27 9.85
N PRO A 50 -11.58 12.28 8.54
CA PRO A 50 -12.35 11.54 7.53
C PRO A 50 -12.21 10.02 7.65
N GLN A 51 -11.16 9.53 8.31
CA GLN A 51 -10.87 8.10 8.50
C GLN A 51 -10.25 7.90 9.88
N SER A 52 -10.51 6.75 10.50
CA SER A 52 -9.93 6.37 11.80
C SER A 52 -8.44 6.10 11.66
N ILE A 53 -7.61 6.81 12.43
CA ILE A 53 -6.17 6.56 12.46
C ILE A 53 -5.90 5.31 13.27
N THR A 54 -6.59 5.16 14.40
CA THR A 54 -6.49 3.99 15.29
C THR A 54 -6.70 2.69 14.52
N GLU A 55 -7.79 2.62 13.74
CA GLU A 55 -8.14 1.42 12.98
C GLU A 55 -7.07 1.06 11.94
N ILE A 56 -6.58 2.04 11.19
CA ILE A 56 -5.55 1.82 10.16
C ILE A 56 -4.24 1.35 10.80
N VAL A 57 -3.82 1.99 11.89
CA VAL A 57 -2.61 1.60 12.62
C VAL A 57 -2.72 0.17 13.16
N GLU A 58 -3.85 -0.19 13.77
CA GLU A 58 -4.08 -1.54 14.28
C GLU A 58 -4.09 -2.59 13.16
N GLN A 59 -4.74 -2.29 12.03
CA GLN A 59 -4.77 -3.16 10.85
C GLN A 59 -3.38 -3.35 10.24
N ASP A 60 -2.58 -2.29 10.11
CA ASP A 60 -1.20 -2.37 9.62
C ASP A 60 -0.34 -3.29 10.49
N LEU A 61 -0.31 -3.01 11.79
CA LEU A 61 0.50 -3.77 12.73
C LEU A 61 0.07 -5.24 12.77
N SER A 62 -1.23 -5.51 12.78
CA SER A 62 -1.77 -6.88 12.76
C SER A 62 -1.42 -7.60 11.44
N ARG A 63 -1.54 -6.92 10.29
CA ARG A 63 -1.21 -7.48 8.97
C ARG A 63 0.26 -7.85 8.80
N SER A 64 1.15 -7.21 9.55
CA SER A 64 2.56 -7.57 9.54
C SER A 64 2.85 -8.97 10.11
N GLY A 65 1.91 -9.53 10.89
CA GLY A 65 2.12 -10.78 11.63
C GLY A 65 3.10 -10.67 12.80
N ARG A 66 3.71 -9.50 13.04
CA ARG A 66 4.63 -9.24 14.16
C ARG A 66 3.93 -8.78 15.43
N PHE A 67 2.71 -8.25 15.32
CA PHE A 67 1.96 -7.70 16.45
C PHE A 67 0.67 -8.47 16.66
N ARG A 68 0.23 -8.50 17.91
CA ARG A 68 -1.10 -8.96 18.31
C ARG A 68 -1.82 -7.82 19.01
N ALA A 69 -2.97 -7.43 18.47
CA ALA A 69 -3.80 -6.40 19.10
C ALA A 69 -4.31 -6.86 20.48
N ILE A 70 -4.23 -5.97 21.46
CA ILE A 70 -4.82 -6.13 22.79
C ILE A 70 -6.12 -5.34 22.86
N PHE A 71 -7.15 -5.93 23.46
CA PHE A 71 -8.45 -5.28 23.64
C PHE A 71 -8.35 -4.01 24.49
N VAL A 72 -8.83 -2.88 23.94
CA VAL A 72 -8.71 -1.53 24.53
C VAL A 72 -10.01 -0.98 25.12
N GLY A 73 -11.06 -1.79 25.28
CA GLY A 73 -12.34 -1.32 25.84
C GLY A 73 -12.26 -0.83 27.29
N GLY A 74 -13.19 0.04 27.65
CA GLY A 74 -13.37 0.57 29.02
C GLY A 74 -12.56 1.83 29.35
N VAL A 75 -11.90 2.44 28.36
CA VAL A 75 -11.06 3.63 28.56
C VAL A 75 -11.73 4.85 27.93
N SER A 76 -12.27 5.73 28.75
CA SER A 76 -12.91 6.98 28.31
C SER A 76 -12.84 8.07 29.39
N PRO A 77 -12.28 9.25 29.11
CA PRO A 77 -11.62 9.63 27.85
C PRO A 77 -10.30 8.86 27.65
N PRO A 78 -9.87 8.61 26.40
CA PRO A 78 -8.57 8.02 26.15
C PRO A 78 -7.45 8.97 26.62
N PRO A 79 -6.40 8.45 27.29
CA PRO A 79 -5.27 9.26 27.71
C PRO A 79 -4.52 9.78 26.47
N THR A 80 -4.07 11.03 26.51
CA THR A 80 -3.27 11.65 25.46
C THR A 80 -1.82 11.88 25.89
N GLU A 81 -1.56 11.88 27.20
CA GLU A 81 -0.24 12.07 27.81
C GLU A 81 0.18 10.85 28.65
N SER A 82 1.48 10.54 28.68
CA SER A 82 2.01 9.37 29.41
C SER A 82 1.67 9.38 30.90
N ALA A 83 1.57 10.58 31.50
CA ALA A 83 1.23 10.74 32.92
C ALA A 83 -0.23 10.35 33.24
N GLN A 84 -1.11 10.27 32.24
CA GLN A 84 -2.51 9.88 32.40
C GLN A 84 -2.72 8.35 32.32
N VAL A 85 -1.68 7.60 31.94
CA VAL A 85 -1.77 6.17 31.67
C VAL A 85 -1.67 5.35 32.96
N ASN A 86 -2.67 4.49 33.20
CA ASN A 86 -2.60 3.45 34.23
C ASN A 86 -1.82 2.24 33.70
N PHE A 87 -0.49 2.26 33.78
CA PHE A 87 0.37 1.17 33.32
C PHE A 87 0.04 -0.22 33.93
N PRO A 88 -0.25 -0.33 35.24
CA PRO A 88 -0.69 -1.60 35.84
C PRO A 88 -1.89 -2.26 35.13
N GLU A 89 -2.84 -1.48 34.62
CA GLU A 89 -3.99 -1.99 33.88
C GLU A 89 -3.56 -2.65 32.56
N TRP A 90 -2.68 -2.01 31.79
CA TRP A 90 -2.21 -2.56 30.52
C TRP A 90 -1.30 -3.77 30.72
N LYS A 91 -0.51 -3.76 31.80
CA LYS A 91 0.29 -4.92 32.20
C LYS A 91 -0.60 -6.13 32.53
N SER A 92 -1.74 -5.93 33.21
CA SER A 92 -2.67 -7.03 33.53
C SER A 92 -3.39 -7.57 32.28
N ARG A 93 -3.57 -6.73 31.26
CA ARG A 93 -4.05 -7.14 29.92
C ARG A 93 -2.96 -7.76 29.03
N LEU A 94 -1.75 -7.95 29.56
CA LEU A 94 -0.59 -8.54 28.87
C LEU A 94 -0.14 -7.72 27.64
N ALA A 95 -0.29 -6.39 27.69
CA ALA A 95 0.29 -5.50 26.68
C ALA A 95 1.77 -5.24 27.00
N ASP A 96 2.64 -5.38 26.00
CA ASP A 96 4.05 -4.99 26.10
C ASP A 96 4.22 -3.51 25.72
N ALA A 97 3.42 -3.05 24.74
CA ALA A 97 3.42 -1.69 24.27
C ALA A 97 2.01 -1.07 24.25
N LEU A 98 1.94 0.24 24.44
CA LEU A 98 0.72 1.03 24.36
C LEU A 98 0.90 2.21 23.42
N VAL A 99 -0.05 2.42 22.53
CA VAL A 99 -0.13 3.59 21.66
C VAL A 99 -1.27 4.47 22.12
N ILE A 100 -0.96 5.73 22.39
CA ILE A 100 -1.93 6.77 22.71
C ILE A 100 -1.78 7.92 21.73
N GLY A 101 -2.84 8.70 21.54
CA GLY A 101 -2.76 9.83 20.65
C GLY A 101 -3.97 10.73 20.71
N GLN A 102 -3.87 11.82 19.96
CA GLN A 102 -4.92 12.80 19.79
C GLN A 102 -4.88 13.39 18.38
N ALA A 103 -6.03 13.81 17.92
CA ALA A 103 -6.23 14.51 16.67
C ALA A 103 -7.07 15.77 16.93
N GLN A 104 -6.67 16.89 16.33
CA GLN A 104 -7.40 18.15 16.44
C GLN A 104 -7.37 18.94 15.13
N ARG A 105 -8.41 19.74 14.89
CA ARG A 105 -8.44 20.73 13.81
C ARG A 105 -7.69 21.98 14.26
N LEU A 106 -6.84 22.49 13.38
CA LEU A 106 -6.13 23.74 13.56
C LEU A 106 -6.95 24.92 13.00
N PRO A 107 -6.68 26.17 13.45
CA PRO A 107 -7.40 27.34 12.97
C PRO A 107 -7.26 27.60 11.46
N ASP A 108 -6.18 27.15 10.84
CA ASP A 108 -5.91 27.27 9.40
C ASP A 108 -6.61 26.20 8.54
N GLY A 109 -7.46 25.37 9.15
CA GLY A 109 -8.19 24.29 8.49
C GLY A 109 -7.39 22.99 8.31
N LYS A 110 -6.12 22.95 8.71
CA LYS A 110 -5.33 21.71 8.76
C LYS A 110 -5.70 20.89 9.98
N LEU A 111 -5.15 19.68 10.04
CA LEU A 111 -5.28 18.76 11.15
C LEU A 111 -3.91 18.57 11.79
N GLU A 112 -3.89 18.46 13.11
CA GLU A 112 -2.74 17.98 13.86
C GLU A 112 -3.06 16.61 14.44
N VAL A 113 -2.17 15.64 14.24
CA VAL A 113 -2.23 14.31 14.87
C VAL A 113 -0.95 14.11 15.65
N ARG A 114 -1.07 13.89 16.95
CA ARG A 114 0.04 13.57 17.84
C ARG A 114 -0.17 12.17 18.41
N PHE A 115 0.89 11.38 18.43
CA PHE A 115 0.86 10.07 19.08
C PHE A 115 2.10 9.83 19.93
N ARG A 116 2.00 8.87 20.83
CA ARG A 116 3.09 8.36 21.67
C ARG A 116 3.03 6.85 21.70
N LEU A 117 4.21 6.25 21.62
CA LEU A 117 4.44 4.83 21.84
C LEU A 117 5.10 4.67 23.21
N LEU A 118 4.50 3.86 24.07
CA LEU A 118 4.90 3.65 25.44
C LEU A 118 5.29 2.19 25.68
N ASP A 119 6.33 1.99 26.47
CA ASP A 119 6.72 0.69 27.04
C ASP A 119 5.90 0.46 28.31
N VAL A 120 5.06 -0.57 28.32
CA VAL A 120 4.15 -0.83 29.44
C VAL A 120 4.91 -1.37 30.65
N LEU A 121 5.97 -2.16 30.41
CA LEU A 121 6.73 -2.82 31.46
C LEU A 121 7.68 -1.83 32.15
N LYS A 122 8.33 -0.95 31.39
CA LYS A 122 9.22 0.11 31.90
C LYS A 122 8.48 1.37 32.32
N GLN A 123 7.20 1.48 31.98
CA GLN A 123 6.36 2.65 32.28
C GLN A 123 6.96 3.95 31.74
N SER A 124 7.47 3.89 30.50
CA SER A 124 8.24 4.98 29.89
C SER A 124 7.84 5.19 28.44
N GLN A 125 8.01 6.42 27.93
CA GLN A 125 7.79 6.71 26.52
C GLN A 125 8.97 6.22 25.67
N ILE A 126 8.69 5.38 24.68
CA ILE A 126 9.67 4.95 23.66
C ILE A 126 9.87 6.07 22.63
N GLY A 127 8.79 6.72 22.20
CA GLY A 127 8.84 7.82 21.25
C GLY A 127 7.46 8.36 20.90
N GLY A 128 7.42 9.34 20.00
CA GLY A 128 6.18 9.95 19.52
C GLY A 128 6.48 11.06 18.53
N ILE A 129 5.52 11.36 17.65
CA ILE A 129 5.61 12.42 16.63
C ILE A 129 4.29 13.18 16.60
N ALA A 130 4.37 14.47 16.24
CA ALA A 130 3.22 15.27 15.83
C ALA A 130 3.29 15.55 14.32
N PHE A 131 2.21 15.29 13.61
CA PHE A 131 2.06 15.55 12.19
C PHE A 131 1.07 16.68 11.98
N THR A 132 1.39 17.59 11.07
CA THR A 132 0.43 18.54 10.50
C THR A 132 0.08 18.08 9.09
N LEU A 133 -1.21 17.89 8.82
CA LEU A 133 -1.68 17.26 7.58
C LEU A 133 -2.99 17.89 7.07
N THR A 134 -3.29 17.65 5.80
CA THR A 134 -4.61 17.89 5.23
C THR A 134 -5.52 16.68 5.44
N ALA A 135 -6.83 16.83 5.33
CA ALA A 135 -7.78 15.72 5.44
C ALA A 135 -7.45 14.55 4.49
N ALA A 136 -6.98 14.86 3.27
CA ALA A 136 -6.60 13.85 2.27
C ALA A 136 -5.36 13.03 2.67
N GLN A 137 -4.55 13.51 3.60
CA GLN A 137 -3.31 12.86 4.06
C GLN A 137 -3.52 12.01 5.32
N THR A 138 -4.74 11.93 5.85
CA THR A 138 -5.07 11.21 7.10
C THR A 138 -4.57 9.78 7.07
N ARG A 139 -4.91 9.04 6.01
CA ARG A 139 -4.54 7.63 5.85
C ARG A 139 -3.04 7.41 5.70
N LEU A 140 -2.38 8.20 4.84
CA LEU A 140 -0.93 8.14 4.71
C LEU A 140 -0.23 8.41 6.05
N THR A 141 -0.79 9.30 6.86
CA THR A 141 -0.25 9.60 8.20
C THR A 141 -0.43 8.42 9.14
N ALA A 142 -1.59 7.74 9.13
CA ALA A 142 -1.79 6.52 9.90
C ALA A 142 -0.77 5.42 9.54
N HIS A 143 -0.52 5.19 8.25
CA HIS A 143 0.50 4.25 7.80
C HIS A 143 1.91 4.64 8.27
N LYS A 144 2.25 5.93 8.28
CA LYS A 144 3.53 6.42 8.82
C LYS A 144 3.66 6.23 10.34
N ILE A 145 2.55 6.34 11.06
CA ILE A 145 2.51 6.03 12.50
C ILE A 145 2.80 4.55 12.71
N ALA A 146 2.16 3.67 11.93
CA ALA A 146 2.44 2.23 11.97
C ALA A 146 3.90 1.91 11.60
N ASP A 147 4.47 2.57 10.58
CA ASP A 147 5.88 2.41 10.20
C ASP A 147 6.82 2.78 11.36
N PHE A 148 6.54 3.89 12.04
CA PHE A 148 7.32 4.32 13.19
C PHE A 148 7.22 3.31 14.34
N ILE A 149 6.02 2.82 14.66
CA ILE A 149 5.81 1.85 15.73
C ILE A 149 6.55 0.55 15.40
N TYR A 150 6.41 0.06 14.17
CA TYR A 150 7.09 -1.14 13.70
C TYR A 150 8.61 -1.01 13.83
N GLU A 151 9.18 0.10 13.37
CA GLU A 151 10.62 0.35 13.46
C GLU A 151 11.12 0.44 14.90
N LYS A 152 10.39 1.13 15.79
CA LYS A 152 10.79 1.24 17.21
C LYS A 152 10.72 -0.08 17.95
N MET A 153 9.79 -0.95 17.60
CA MET A 153 9.57 -2.21 18.30
C MET A 153 10.38 -3.38 17.72
N THR A 154 10.76 -3.31 16.44
CA THR A 154 11.45 -4.42 15.75
C THR A 154 12.88 -4.11 15.31
N GLY A 155 13.24 -2.82 15.19
CA GLY A 155 14.50 -2.37 14.59
C GLY A 155 14.54 -2.42 13.06
N GLU A 156 13.46 -2.88 12.42
CA GLU A 156 13.32 -2.95 10.96
C GLU A 156 12.40 -1.83 10.46
N ARG A 157 12.71 -1.24 9.31
CA ARG A 157 11.86 -0.19 8.74
C ARG A 157 10.49 -0.75 8.32
N GLY A 158 9.40 -0.09 8.72
CA GLY A 158 8.05 -0.41 8.26
C GLY A 158 7.83 -0.09 6.77
N VAL A 159 6.88 -0.80 6.16
CA VAL A 159 6.54 -0.67 4.73
C VAL A 159 5.05 -0.33 4.50
N PHE A 160 4.31 0.05 5.52
CA PHE A 160 2.88 0.29 5.45
C PHE A 160 2.54 1.55 4.63
N SER A 161 3.40 2.57 4.66
CA SER A 161 3.23 3.79 3.84
C SER A 161 3.69 3.64 2.38
N THR A 162 4.00 2.41 1.93
CA THR A 162 4.37 2.13 0.55
C THR A 162 3.14 1.88 -0.34
N ARG A 163 3.39 1.64 -1.63
CA ARG A 163 2.36 1.37 -2.63
C ARG A 163 2.75 0.16 -3.46
N ILE A 164 1.75 -0.54 -3.98
CA ILE A 164 1.91 -1.64 -4.93
C ILE A 164 1.46 -1.22 -6.33
N ALA A 165 2.06 -1.83 -7.35
CA ALA A 165 1.63 -1.70 -8.73
C ALA A 165 1.28 -3.08 -9.28
N TYR A 166 0.15 -3.17 -9.97
CA TYR A 166 -0.35 -4.44 -10.50
C TYR A 166 -1.20 -4.20 -11.74
N ILE A 167 -1.38 -5.26 -12.53
CA ILE A 167 -2.20 -5.23 -13.74
C ILE A 167 -3.49 -5.99 -13.45
N VAL A 168 -4.62 -5.33 -13.70
CA VAL A 168 -5.95 -5.96 -13.63
C VAL A 168 -6.48 -6.15 -15.03
N LYS A 169 -6.99 -7.34 -15.34
CA LYS A 169 -7.76 -7.60 -16.56
C LYS A 169 -9.25 -7.59 -16.24
N GLN A 170 -10.01 -6.66 -16.81
CA GLN A 170 -11.47 -6.56 -16.66
C GLN A 170 -12.12 -6.67 -18.03
N GLY A 171 -12.73 -7.83 -18.30
CA GLY A 171 -13.24 -8.16 -19.63
C GLY A 171 -12.11 -8.12 -20.67
N THR A 172 -12.24 -7.21 -21.63
CA THR A 172 -11.24 -6.99 -22.70
C THR A 172 -10.19 -5.92 -22.35
N ARG A 173 -10.35 -5.20 -21.23
CA ARG A 173 -9.46 -4.10 -20.85
C ARG A 173 -8.39 -4.58 -19.87
N HIS A 174 -7.20 -4.00 -20.00
CA HIS A 174 -6.07 -4.16 -19.10
C HIS A 174 -5.79 -2.82 -18.44
N GLU A 175 -5.64 -2.83 -17.12
CA GLU A 175 -5.40 -1.63 -16.33
C GLU A 175 -4.12 -1.79 -15.51
N LEU A 176 -3.17 -0.88 -15.68
CA LEU A 176 -2.08 -0.69 -14.73
C LEU A 176 -2.62 0.13 -13.57
N ARG A 177 -2.70 -0.48 -12.39
CA ARG A 177 -3.17 0.17 -11.17
C ARG A 177 -2.06 0.34 -10.16
N VAL A 178 -2.17 1.41 -9.37
CA VAL A 178 -1.36 1.66 -8.17
C VAL A 178 -2.30 1.80 -6.98
N ALA A 179 -2.00 1.11 -5.89
CA ALA A 179 -2.75 1.17 -4.64
C ALA A 179 -1.79 1.33 -3.46
N ASP A 180 -2.31 1.73 -2.30
CA ASP A 180 -1.59 1.63 -1.03
C ASP A 180 -1.15 0.17 -0.78
N ALA A 181 -0.14 -0.05 0.06
CA ALA A 181 0.42 -1.38 0.32
C ALA A 181 -0.64 -2.41 0.78
N ASP A 182 -1.74 -1.94 1.36
CA ASP A 182 -2.85 -2.76 1.80
C ASP A 182 -4.03 -2.87 0.81
N GLY A 183 -3.82 -2.42 -0.43
CA GLY A 183 -4.79 -2.54 -1.53
C GLY A 183 -5.84 -1.42 -1.59
N GLN A 184 -5.86 -0.49 -0.63
CA GLN A 184 -6.77 0.66 -0.65
C GLN A 184 -6.30 1.76 -1.59
N ASN A 185 -7.17 2.74 -1.86
CA ASN A 185 -6.87 3.89 -2.74
C ASN A 185 -6.34 3.50 -4.13
N ALA A 186 -6.85 2.40 -4.71
CA ALA A 186 -6.43 1.95 -6.03
C ALA A 186 -6.79 2.98 -7.11
N GLN A 187 -5.80 3.38 -7.91
CA GLN A 187 -5.93 4.32 -9.02
C GLN A 187 -5.38 3.70 -10.30
N SER A 188 -6.11 3.89 -11.41
CA SER A 188 -5.67 3.43 -12.73
C SER A 188 -4.71 4.45 -13.35
N ILE A 189 -3.47 4.04 -13.57
CA ILE A 189 -2.42 4.83 -14.21
C ILE A 189 -2.54 4.77 -15.73
N LEU A 190 -2.89 3.59 -16.26
CA LEU A 190 -3.10 3.37 -17.69
C LEU A 190 -4.23 2.36 -17.90
N ILE A 191 -5.14 2.68 -18.82
CA ILE A 191 -6.21 1.78 -19.28
C ILE A 191 -5.98 1.49 -20.76
N SER A 192 -5.99 0.22 -21.15
CA SER A 192 -5.67 -0.21 -22.50
C SER A 192 -6.55 -1.38 -22.96
N PRO A 193 -6.99 -1.41 -24.23
CA PRO A 193 -7.62 -2.62 -24.80
C PRO A 193 -6.59 -3.74 -25.04
N GLU A 194 -5.29 -3.40 -25.08
CA GLU A 194 -4.18 -4.34 -25.26
C GLU A 194 -3.43 -4.58 -23.95
N PRO A 195 -2.67 -5.69 -23.82
CA PRO A 195 -1.90 -5.98 -22.62
C PRO A 195 -0.94 -4.87 -22.19
N ILE A 196 -0.79 -4.74 -20.87
CA ILE A 196 0.27 -3.97 -20.20
C ILE A 196 1.06 -4.98 -19.39
N MET A 197 2.39 -4.87 -19.35
CA MET A 197 3.26 -5.83 -18.69
C MET A 197 4.39 -5.17 -17.90
N SER A 198 4.86 -5.92 -16.90
CA SER A 198 6.12 -5.67 -16.18
C SER A 198 6.27 -4.24 -15.64
N PRO A 199 5.35 -3.75 -14.79
CA PRO A 199 5.55 -2.47 -14.13
C PRO A 199 6.77 -2.55 -13.19
N ALA A 200 7.63 -1.53 -13.23
CA ALA A 200 8.81 -1.42 -12.41
C ALA A 200 8.93 -0.01 -11.83
N TRP A 201 8.93 0.09 -10.50
CA TRP A 201 9.09 1.35 -9.78
C TRP A 201 10.50 1.89 -9.91
N ALA A 202 10.62 3.20 -10.16
CA ALA A 202 11.87 3.90 -9.91
C ALA A 202 12.10 4.01 -8.39
N PRO A 203 13.37 4.07 -7.92
CA PRO A 203 13.69 4.20 -6.50
C PRO A 203 13.10 5.45 -5.83
N ASP A 204 12.79 6.49 -6.61
CA ASP A 204 12.15 7.71 -6.13
C ASP A 204 10.66 7.55 -5.78
N GLY A 205 10.03 6.44 -6.18
CA GLY A 205 8.59 6.19 -5.98
C GLY A 205 7.67 7.16 -6.74
N ALA A 206 8.20 7.99 -7.63
CA ALA A 206 7.44 8.95 -8.43
C ALA A 206 7.31 8.49 -9.88
N ARG A 207 8.26 7.68 -10.36
CA ARG A 207 8.27 7.16 -11.73
C ARG A 207 8.04 5.65 -11.80
N MET A 208 7.46 5.22 -12.91
CA MET A 208 7.21 3.81 -13.20
C MET A 208 7.53 3.50 -14.66
N ALA A 209 8.33 2.46 -14.87
CA ALA A 209 8.53 1.88 -16.19
C ALA A 209 7.51 0.77 -16.43
N TYR A 210 7.02 0.62 -17.66
CA TYR A 210 6.12 -0.47 -18.04
C TYR A 210 6.19 -0.73 -19.55
N VAL A 211 5.68 -1.89 -19.97
CA VAL A 211 5.54 -2.27 -21.38
C VAL A 211 4.07 -2.18 -21.77
N SER A 212 3.75 -1.49 -22.86
CA SER A 212 2.39 -1.39 -23.40
C SER A 212 2.32 -1.93 -24.83
N PHE A 213 1.22 -2.63 -25.14
CA PHE A 213 0.92 -3.19 -26.45
C PHE A 213 -0.13 -2.38 -27.22
N GLN A 214 -0.48 -1.16 -26.77
CA GLN A 214 -1.51 -0.32 -27.40
C GLN A 214 -1.33 -0.15 -28.91
N ASN A 215 -0.09 -0.17 -29.41
CA ASN A 215 0.26 -0.06 -30.83
C ASN A 215 0.51 -1.43 -31.50
N LYS A 216 -0.03 -2.53 -30.95
CA LYS A 216 0.15 -3.91 -31.43
C LYS A 216 1.60 -4.41 -31.48
N LYS A 217 2.50 -3.71 -30.79
CA LYS A 217 3.90 -4.09 -30.54
C LYS A 217 4.29 -3.69 -29.13
N PRO A 218 5.22 -4.40 -28.49
CA PRO A 218 5.71 -4.05 -27.15
C PRO A 218 6.53 -2.76 -27.20
N ILE A 219 6.05 -1.71 -26.53
CA ILE A 219 6.76 -0.44 -26.38
C ILE A 219 7.00 -0.17 -24.89
N LEU A 220 8.23 0.22 -24.56
CA LEU A 220 8.62 0.56 -23.19
C LEU A 220 8.39 2.04 -22.94
N PHE A 221 7.73 2.35 -21.83
CA PHE A 221 7.44 3.70 -21.37
C PHE A 221 7.99 3.92 -19.96
N VAL A 222 8.28 5.18 -19.63
CA VAL A 222 8.52 5.65 -18.26
C VAL A 222 7.55 6.78 -17.97
N GLN A 223 6.64 6.56 -17.03
CA GLN A 223 5.61 7.52 -16.63
C GLN A 223 5.95 8.14 -15.27
N ASN A 224 5.73 9.46 -15.13
CA ASN A 224 5.63 10.10 -13.84
C ASN A 224 4.18 10.00 -13.33
N LEU A 225 3.97 9.47 -12.14
CA LEU A 225 2.64 9.17 -11.61
C LEU A 225 1.79 10.41 -11.30
N THR A 226 2.41 11.59 -11.17
CA THR A 226 1.68 12.85 -10.98
C THR A 226 1.40 13.58 -12.30
N ALA A 227 2.03 13.15 -13.40
CA ALA A 227 1.85 13.78 -14.69
C ALA A 227 0.55 13.31 -15.36
N SER A 228 -0.23 14.25 -15.87
CA SER A 228 -1.48 13.97 -16.60
C SER A 228 -1.28 13.59 -18.06
N LYS A 229 -0.07 13.79 -18.60
CA LYS A 229 0.26 13.47 -19.99
C LYS A 229 0.87 12.08 -20.10
N GLN A 230 0.50 11.38 -21.16
CA GLN A 230 1.15 10.14 -21.58
C GLN A 230 2.62 10.43 -21.96
N PRO A 231 3.58 9.55 -21.64
CA PRO A 231 4.98 9.85 -21.82
C PRO A 231 5.42 9.50 -23.24
N ALA A 232 6.52 10.09 -23.68
CA ALA A 232 7.21 9.62 -24.88
C ALA A 232 7.72 8.17 -24.66
N PRO A 233 7.78 7.34 -25.72
CA PRO A 233 8.34 6.01 -25.61
C PRO A 233 9.85 6.09 -25.32
N VAL A 234 10.31 5.25 -24.39
CA VAL A 234 11.72 5.13 -24.00
C VAL A 234 12.44 4.12 -24.86
N ALA A 235 11.78 3.01 -25.21
CA ALA A 235 12.29 2.05 -26.20
C ALA A 235 11.16 1.59 -27.13
N ASN A 236 11.38 1.76 -28.43
CA ASN A 236 10.42 1.45 -29.48
C ASN A 236 11.12 0.81 -30.69
N TYR A 237 12.04 -0.12 -30.42
CA TYR A 237 12.79 -0.80 -31.46
C TYR A 237 11.97 -1.94 -32.07
N ARG A 238 12.40 -2.40 -33.25
CA ARG A 238 11.85 -3.60 -33.88
C ARG A 238 12.05 -4.82 -32.96
N GLY A 239 11.05 -5.69 -32.92
CA GLY A 239 11.06 -6.89 -32.07
C GLY A 239 10.47 -6.60 -30.69
N SER A 240 10.98 -7.30 -29.68
CA SER A 240 10.53 -7.17 -28.29
C SER A 240 11.29 -6.04 -27.56
N ASN A 241 10.55 -5.26 -26.75
CA ASN A 241 11.07 -4.29 -25.79
C ASN A 241 10.42 -4.62 -24.44
N SER A 242 11.17 -5.18 -23.48
CA SER A 242 10.56 -5.81 -22.31
C SER A 242 11.40 -5.75 -21.03
N ALA A 243 10.81 -6.19 -19.92
CA ALA A 243 11.45 -6.39 -18.61
C ALA A 243 12.30 -5.18 -18.14
N PRO A 244 11.69 -3.99 -17.96
CA PRO A 244 12.39 -2.84 -17.41
C PRO A 244 12.83 -3.09 -15.96
N ALA A 245 14.03 -2.65 -15.60
CA ALA A 245 14.51 -2.62 -14.22
C ALA A 245 15.33 -1.35 -13.97
N TRP A 246 15.07 -0.68 -12.84
CA TRP A 246 15.76 0.54 -12.49
C TRP A 246 17.06 0.26 -11.75
N SER A 247 18.09 1.05 -12.05
CA SER A 247 19.25 1.20 -11.17
C SER A 247 18.83 1.77 -9.81
N PRO A 248 19.49 1.38 -8.69
CA PRO A 248 19.16 1.88 -7.35
C PRO A 248 19.29 3.40 -7.19
N ASP A 249 20.13 4.06 -8.01
CA ASP A 249 20.28 5.52 -8.02
C ASP A 249 19.24 6.23 -8.92
N GLY A 250 18.40 5.46 -9.64
CA GLY A 250 17.34 5.95 -10.51
C GLY A 250 17.82 6.64 -11.80
N LYS A 251 19.12 6.55 -12.14
CA LYS A 251 19.72 7.25 -13.30
C LYS A 251 19.74 6.43 -14.57
N GLN A 252 19.61 5.11 -14.46
CA GLN A 252 19.64 4.17 -15.57
C GLN A 252 18.46 3.20 -15.50
N LEU A 253 18.04 2.76 -16.68
CA LEU A 253 17.06 1.71 -16.88
C LEU A 253 17.70 0.57 -17.67
N ALA A 254 17.64 -0.65 -17.13
CA ALA A 254 17.92 -1.87 -17.86
C ALA A 254 16.65 -2.36 -18.55
N ALA A 255 16.78 -2.93 -19.75
CA ALA A 255 15.68 -3.57 -20.46
C ALA A 255 16.20 -4.70 -21.36
N VAL A 256 15.32 -5.65 -21.68
CA VAL A 256 15.58 -6.70 -22.68
C VAL A 256 15.05 -6.26 -24.04
N LEU A 257 15.94 -6.14 -25.03
CA LEU A 257 15.59 -5.79 -26.40
C LEU A 257 16.05 -6.88 -27.39
N THR A 258 15.24 -7.17 -28.41
CA THR A 258 15.61 -8.08 -29.50
C THR A 258 15.97 -7.33 -30.80
N LYS A 259 16.31 -6.04 -30.69
CA LYS A 259 16.55 -5.17 -31.86
C LYS A 259 17.70 -5.64 -32.77
N ASP A 260 18.63 -6.42 -32.21
CA ASP A 260 19.82 -6.96 -32.88
C ASP A 260 19.71 -8.48 -33.12
N GLY A 261 18.49 -9.04 -33.17
CA GLY A 261 18.23 -10.46 -33.41
C GLY A 261 17.67 -11.19 -32.20
N THR A 262 18.54 -11.71 -31.34
CA THR A 262 18.17 -12.42 -30.09
C THR A 262 17.99 -11.46 -28.92
N SER A 263 17.45 -11.94 -27.79
CA SER A 263 17.25 -11.09 -26.61
C SER A 263 18.60 -10.66 -26.05
N GLN A 264 18.73 -9.38 -25.71
CA GLN A 264 19.92 -8.87 -25.04
C GLN A 264 19.51 -7.87 -23.98
N ILE A 265 20.33 -7.76 -22.94
CA ILE A 265 20.18 -6.74 -21.92
C ILE A 265 20.85 -5.46 -22.44
N TYR A 266 20.12 -4.36 -22.34
CA TYR A 266 20.61 -3.01 -22.61
C TYR A 266 20.44 -2.14 -21.38
N LEU A 267 21.32 -1.17 -21.23
CA LEU A 267 21.15 -0.02 -20.35
C LEU A 267 20.82 1.21 -21.18
N MET A 268 19.98 2.09 -20.64
CA MET A 268 19.69 3.39 -21.21
C MET A 268 19.38 4.40 -20.11
N SER A 269 19.41 5.68 -20.44
CA SER A 269 18.83 6.73 -19.61
C SER A 269 17.30 6.61 -19.60
N PRO A 270 16.59 7.06 -18.54
CA PRO A 270 15.13 6.97 -18.45
C PRO A 270 14.33 7.72 -19.52
N ASP A 271 15.00 8.57 -20.31
CA ASP A 271 14.46 9.27 -21.48
C ASP A 271 14.69 8.51 -22.81
N GLY A 272 15.33 7.34 -22.76
CA GLY A 272 15.67 6.50 -23.92
C GLY A 272 17.03 6.79 -24.54
N THR A 273 17.77 7.79 -24.04
CA THR A 273 19.10 8.13 -24.55
C THR A 273 20.18 7.21 -23.99
N ASN A 274 21.42 7.34 -24.49
CA ASN A 274 22.59 6.60 -24.00
C ASN A 274 22.43 5.06 -24.01
N LEU A 275 21.74 4.53 -25.02
CA LEU A 275 21.53 3.09 -25.16
C LEU A 275 22.87 2.34 -25.32
N ARG A 276 23.15 1.40 -24.41
CA ARG A 276 24.34 0.55 -24.41
C ARG A 276 23.96 -0.91 -24.22
N ARG A 277 24.46 -1.77 -25.10
CA ARG A 277 24.31 -3.24 -24.98
C ARG A 277 25.22 -3.78 -23.88
N LEU A 278 24.70 -4.67 -23.04
CA LEU A 278 25.46 -5.33 -21.96
C LEU A 278 25.78 -6.79 -22.24
N THR A 279 24.89 -7.51 -22.92
CA THR A 279 25.08 -8.94 -23.22
C THR A 279 25.32 -9.15 -24.71
N PHE A 280 26.06 -10.19 -25.08
CA PHE A 280 26.41 -10.50 -26.48
C PHE A 280 26.16 -11.97 -26.85
N SER A 281 25.27 -12.65 -26.14
CA SER A 281 25.03 -14.10 -26.29
C SER A 281 24.01 -14.42 -27.38
N GLN A 282 24.15 -15.55 -28.08
CA GLN A 282 23.14 -16.00 -29.04
C GLN A 282 21.95 -16.75 -28.41
N ALA A 283 21.94 -16.94 -27.09
CA ALA A 283 21.04 -17.88 -26.42
C ALA A 283 20.15 -17.29 -25.30
N ILE A 284 19.93 -15.98 -25.28
CA ILE A 284 18.97 -15.33 -24.34
C ILE A 284 17.65 -15.07 -25.06
#